data_AF-A0A7C4M5P3-F1
#
_entry.id   AF-A0A7C4M5P3-F1
#
_cell.length_a   1.000
_cell.length_b   1.000
_cell.length_c   1.000
_cell.angle_alpha   90.00
_cell.angle_beta   90.00
_cell.angle_gamma   90.00
#
_symmetry.space_group_name_H-M   'P 1'
#
loop_
_entity.id
_entity.type
_entity.pdbx_description
1 polymer ?
#
loop_
_entity_poly.entity_id
_entity_poly.type
_entity_poly.pdbx_seq_one_letter_code
_entity_poly.pdbx_strand_id
1 'polypeptide(L)'
;MMENWLYENGIEHLGIDSDRSYTIYFLLSSLELPAVVEYFIDTYSPESGEYIFTGGMNAYGGNYRLYFIDLTSIPLGRDRCDGDPKCKSATADYYPTLWEDWILDDVEIFYDLLGTYIAETIIYVFFRGYVYRPSYDINIYSYLLIIDATEEDEAGEILKDFSPNYFMNALSSLIPYAYKITEYRIIDVDEFPELKKALFATLTYGDDYVVVDCKQVPELVFNLPVIKRFKDVKTLVTVLFVFDEEAYVCRKHVVGKAFEKGALSAISRFTLEYEGPSLTLYHETGHVLGLRHPHDSDPVPWDYDLSSWLYDWSATPMTYDSACALRTMYEGKYFAKIDKDSIDMGLTMDLMRRARNIIYQALESLDDAGLIREDIPDTLMEMLNEVVGDLENAIEEFKNYNYLDWASFYGLGAQKVSAFDYAFSAYQQAVMLSRMTENILDTLIKEKSSRIRLSEALEQLEELRTRNVKLLEELEKIRKSFENVQKNYENLNRDYIELQNKYDEVNNQLKSLKNKYTELEEEREQLKLEIEKLRGEISTISTTNSILTSILIIVTIAIAALLTLYIKSRKVKPLPPPPPHQYLLNLRLTFSHEVIS
;
A
#
# COMPACT_ATOMS: atom_id res chain seq x y z
N MET A 1 27.21 35.51 -40.37
CA MET A 1 26.40 36.36 -39.45
C MET A 1 27.35 37.08 -38.51
N MET A 2 26.98 38.27 -38.00
CA MET A 2 27.86 39.05 -37.11
C MET A 2 28.14 38.33 -35.80
N GLU A 3 27.12 37.66 -35.23
CA GLU A 3 27.22 36.89 -34.00
C GLU A 3 28.32 35.81 -34.06
N ASN A 4 28.35 34.97 -35.10
CA ASN A 4 29.42 33.97 -35.29
C ASN A 4 30.81 34.61 -35.34
N TRP A 5 30.97 35.71 -36.08
CA TRP A 5 32.28 36.36 -36.21
C TRP A 5 32.75 36.92 -34.86
N LEU A 6 31.84 37.51 -34.08
CA LEU A 6 32.16 38.00 -32.73
C LEU A 6 32.37 36.89 -31.70
N TYR A 7 31.71 35.73 -31.84
CA TYR A 7 32.02 34.55 -31.04
C TYR A 7 33.45 34.04 -31.33
N GLU A 8 33.83 33.97 -32.61
CA GLU A 8 35.16 33.48 -33.04
C GLU A 8 36.31 34.46 -32.81
N ASN A 9 36.06 35.78 -32.88
CA ASN A 9 37.12 36.82 -32.94
C ASN A 9 37.04 37.86 -31.80
N GLY A 10 35.98 37.83 -30.97
CA GLY A 10 35.69 38.83 -29.95
C GLY A 10 36.70 38.90 -28.80
N ILE A 11 37.35 37.79 -28.45
CA ILE A 11 38.46 37.77 -27.48
C ILE A 11 39.57 38.74 -27.93
N GLU A 12 40.03 38.62 -29.18
CA GLU A 12 41.15 39.40 -29.71
C GLU A 12 40.78 40.87 -29.92
N HIS A 13 39.57 41.14 -30.42
CA HIS A 13 39.17 42.48 -30.87
C HIS A 13 38.54 43.33 -29.76
N LEU A 14 37.90 42.70 -28.76
CA LEU A 14 37.10 43.37 -27.73
C LEU A 14 37.49 42.96 -26.29
N GLY A 15 38.34 41.95 -26.11
CA GLY A 15 38.79 41.48 -24.78
C GLY A 15 37.77 40.61 -24.03
N ILE A 16 36.83 39.99 -24.75
CA ILE A 16 35.66 39.30 -24.19
C ILE A 16 35.88 37.78 -24.17
N ASP A 17 35.84 37.17 -22.99
CA ASP A 17 35.95 35.70 -22.80
C ASP A 17 34.68 35.00 -23.30
N SER A 18 34.77 34.34 -24.46
CA SER A 18 33.65 33.79 -25.23
C SER A 18 33.00 32.55 -24.62
N ASP A 19 33.72 31.79 -23.80
CA ASP A 19 33.44 30.37 -23.60
C ASP A 19 32.57 30.07 -22.38
N ARG A 20 32.32 31.05 -21.49
CA ARG A 20 31.62 30.82 -20.22
C ARG A 20 30.57 31.87 -19.87
N SER A 21 30.91 33.16 -19.99
CA SER A 21 30.07 34.27 -19.51
C SER A 21 28.97 34.67 -20.51
N TYR A 22 27.84 35.16 -20.00
CA TYR A 22 26.87 35.90 -20.81
C TYR A 22 27.38 37.33 -21.10
N THR A 23 27.29 37.75 -22.36
CA THR A 23 27.70 39.08 -22.81
C THR A 23 26.58 39.78 -23.56
N ILE A 24 26.30 41.04 -23.18
CA ILE A 24 25.31 41.91 -23.82
C ILE A 24 26.04 43.07 -24.48
N TYR A 25 25.75 43.32 -25.75
CA TYR A 25 26.24 44.48 -26.50
C TYR A 25 25.10 45.48 -26.66
N PHE A 26 25.15 46.57 -25.91
CA PHE A 26 24.32 47.74 -26.15
C PHE A 26 24.98 48.58 -27.25
N LEU A 27 24.31 48.65 -28.41
CA LEU A 27 24.73 49.43 -29.56
C LEU A 27 24.06 50.80 -29.52
N LEU A 28 24.82 51.81 -29.93
CA LEU A 28 24.34 53.17 -30.21
C LEU A 28 24.86 53.53 -31.59
N SER A 29 23.97 53.84 -32.52
CA SER A 29 24.35 54.29 -33.86
C SER A 29 25.08 55.63 -33.81
N SER A 30 25.96 55.89 -34.77
CA SER A 30 26.85 57.04 -34.70
C SER A 30 26.15 58.36 -35.02
N LEU A 31 26.59 59.42 -34.34
CA LEU A 31 26.22 60.83 -34.56
C LEU A 31 26.50 61.36 -35.99
N GLU A 32 27.02 60.53 -36.88
CA GLU A 32 27.27 60.86 -38.29
C GLU A 32 26.08 60.50 -39.21
N LEU A 33 25.12 59.71 -38.72
CA LEU A 33 23.89 59.34 -39.43
C LEU A 33 22.65 59.64 -38.55
N PRO A 34 22.00 60.80 -38.71
CA PRO A 34 20.74 61.12 -38.03
C PRO A 34 19.58 60.37 -38.71
N ALA A 35 19.52 59.06 -38.49
CA ALA A 35 18.52 58.15 -39.06
C ALA A 35 18.21 57.03 -38.07
N VAL A 36 16.94 56.63 -38.01
CA VAL A 36 16.52 55.39 -37.33
C VAL A 36 17.17 54.21 -38.05
N VAL A 37 17.83 53.33 -37.30
CA VAL A 37 18.27 52.03 -37.81
C VAL A 37 17.11 51.05 -37.71
N GLU A 38 16.79 50.42 -38.83
CA GLU A 38 15.84 49.31 -38.90
C GLU A 38 16.58 48.05 -39.35
N TYR A 39 16.45 46.99 -38.55
CA TYR A 39 16.91 45.65 -38.92
C TYR A 39 15.78 44.88 -39.59
N PHE A 40 16.14 43.89 -40.39
CA PHE A 40 15.21 42.93 -40.98
C PHE A 40 15.84 41.55 -41.06
N ILE A 41 15.02 40.52 -41.16
CA ILE A 41 15.45 39.16 -41.44
C ILE A 41 14.57 38.52 -42.50
N ASP A 42 15.17 37.69 -43.35
CA ASP A 42 14.48 36.91 -44.36
C ASP A 42 14.79 35.41 -44.23
N THR A 43 13.84 34.60 -44.70
CA THR A 43 13.94 33.14 -44.75
C THR A 43 12.95 32.53 -45.75
N TYR A 44 12.90 31.19 -45.77
CA TYR A 44 11.82 30.43 -46.38
C TYR A 44 11.25 29.48 -45.33
N SER A 45 9.93 29.26 -45.30
CA SER A 45 9.36 28.19 -44.47
C SER A 45 9.95 26.84 -44.93
N PRO A 46 10.41 25.96 -44.01
CA PRO A 46 11.00 24.68 -44.37
C PRO A 46 9.95 23.65 -44.82
N GLU A 47 8.65 23.91 -44.65
CA GLU A 47 7.57 23.04 -45.13
C GLU A 47 6.83 23.57 -46.36
N SER A 48 6.42 24.85 -46.41
CA SER A 48 5.72 25.39 -47.59
C SER A 48 6.69 25.79 -48.72
N GLY A 49 7.93 26.16 -48.36
CA GLY A 49 8.90 26.77 -49.28
C GLY A 49 8.61 28.22 -49.64
N GLU A 50 7.60 28.86 -49.03
CA GLU A 50 7.28 30.28 -49.27
C GLU A 50 8.31 31.23 -48.65
N TYR A 51 8.53 32.38 -49.29
CA TYR A 51 9.47 33.41 -48.84
C TYR A 51 8.85 34.30 -47.76
N ILE A 52 9.56 34.46 -46.65
CA ILE A 52 9.09 35.17 -45.46
C ILE A 52 10.10 36.25 -45.07
N PHE A 53 9.59 37.44 -44.75
CA PHE A 53 10.37 38.63 -44.40
C PHE A 53 9.69 39.37 -43.25
N THR A 54 10.49 39.81 -42.28
CA THR A 54 10.05 40.68 -41.19
C THR A 54 11.07 41.81 -40.98
N GLY A 55 10.60 43.00 -40.58
CA GLY A 55 11.43 44.15 -40.19
C GLY A 55 11.08 44.68 -38.79
N GLY A 56 11.81 45.70 -38.32
CA GLY A 56 11.36 46.53 -37.19
C GLY A 56 11.65 46.04 -35.77
N MET A 57 12.73 45.27 -35.56
CA MET A 57 13.11 44.75 -34.24
C MET A 57 14.49 45.25 -33.78
N ASN A 58 14.66 45.44 -32.47
CA ASN A 58 15.76 46.20 -31.87
C ASN A 58 16.90 45.35 -31.27
N ALA A 59 16.75 44.02 -31.24
CA ALA A 59 17.76 43.13 -30.67
C ALA A 59 17.92 41.82 -31.47
N TYR A 60 19.03 41.11 -31.27
CA TYR A 60 19.31 39.81 -31.91
C TYR A 60 20.36 38.97 -31.17
N GLY A 61 20.38 37.66 -31.45
CA GLY A 61 21.43 36.73 -31.04
C GLY A 61 20.91 35.54 -30.24
N GLY A 62 21.76 34.99 -29.37
CA GLY A 62 21.43 33.83 -28.54
C GLY A 62 21.75 32.46 -29.15
N ASN A 63 22.32 32.38 -30.36
CA ASN A 63 22.96 31.14 -30.83
C ASN A 63 24.11 30.75 -29.89
N TYR A 64 24.76 31.74 -29.27
CA TYR A 64 25.76 31.60 -28.22
C TYR A 64 25.31 32.35 -26.95
N ARG A 65 26.19 32.50 -25.95
CA ARG A 65 25.96 33.36 -24.78
C ARG A 65 26.15 34.86 -25.08
N LEU A 66 25.88 35.27 -26.32
CA LEU A 66 26.06 36.61 -26.85
C LEU A 66 24.71 37.17 -27.29
N TYR A 67 24.46 38.44 -26.98
CA TYR A 67 23.21 39.11 -27.32
C TYR A 67 23.45 40.59 -27.65
N PHE A 68 22.76 41.11 -28.67
CA PHE A 68 22.95 42.43 -29.25
C PHE A 68 21.66 43.23 -29.16
N ILE A 69 21.73 44.49 -28.74
CA ILE A 69 20.56 45.37 -28.65
C ILE A 69 20.94 46.77 -29.10
N ASP A 70 20.26 47.29 -30.11
CA ASP A 70 20.46 48.65 -30.61
C ASP A 70 19.45 49.60 -29.97
N LEU A 71 19.95 50.44 -29.06
CA LEU A 71 19.14 51.42 -28.32
C LEU A 71 18.76 52.66 -29.14
N THR A 72 19.28 52.77 -30.36
CA THR A 72 18.91 53.81 -31.35
C THR A 72 17.89 53.33 -32.40
N SER A 73 17.71 52.02 -32.56
CA SER A 73 16.63 51.44 -33.36
C SER A 73 15.26 51.57 -32.68
N ILE A 74 14.18 51.57 -33.46
CA ILE A 74 12.80 51.67 -32.94
C ILE A 74 12.16 50.27 -32.89
N PRO A 75 11.55 49.85 -31.77
CA PRO A 75 10.70 48.67 -31.74
C PRO A 75 9.39 48.95 -32.48
N LEU A 76 9.15 48.23 -33.59
CA LEU A 76 7.90 48.24 -34.36
C LEU A 76 7.03 47.02 -34.01
N GLY A 77 6.94 46.70 -32.71
CA GLY A 77 6.00 45.71 -32.21
C GLY A 77 4.56 46.13 -32.46
N ARG A 78 3.64 45.17 -32.42
CA ARG A 78 2.21 45.45 -32.45
C ARG A 78 1.81 46.19 -31.17
N ASP A 79 0.95 47.20 -31.24
CA ASP A 79 0.27 47.65 -30.02
C ASP A 79 -0.63 46.51 -29.49
N ARG A 80 -0.39 46.10 -28.24
CA ARG A 80 -1.17 45.10 -27.50
C ARG A 80 -2.06 45.74 -26.42
N CYS A 81 -1.96 47.05 -26.26
CA CYS A 81 -2.63 47.83 -25.24
C CYS A 81 -3.89 48.54 -25.73
N ASP A 82 -4.10 48.64 -27.05
CA ASP A 82 -5.15 49.45 -27.69
C ASP A 82 -5.20 50.90 -27.12
N GLY A 83 -4.02 51.45 -26.81
CA GLY A 83 -3.86 52.76 -26.16
C GLY A 83 -4.16 52.84 -24.66
N ASP A 84 -4.31 51.73 -23.91
CA ASP A 84 -4.43 51.79 -22.44
C ASP A 84 -3.14 52.36 -21.80
N PRO A 85 -3.19 53.49 -21.06
CA PRO A 85 -2.03 54.10 -20.42
C PRO A 85 -1.49 53.34 -19.18
N LYS A 86 -2.09 52.20 -18.81
CA LYS A 86 -1.58 51.29 -17.76
C LYS A 86 -0.88 50.05 -18.32
N CYS A 87 -1.07 49.77 -19.59
CA CYS A 87 -0.37 48.72 -20.31
C CYS A 87 0.92 49.29 -20.91
N LYS A 88 1.86 48.40 -21.28
CA LYS A 88 3.02 48.74 -22.10
C LYS A 88 3.14 47.74 -23.25
N SER A 89 3.28 48.26 -24.47
CA SER A 89 3.60 47.47 -25.65
C SER A 89 4.96 47.86 -26.22
N ALA A 90 5.56 47.00 -27.02
CA ALA A 90 6.84 47.23 -27.68
C ALA A 90 6.72 48.19 -28.87
N THR A 91 6.26 49.43 -28.63
CA THR A 91 6.10 50.49 -29.64
C THR A 91 6.82 51.76 -29.19
N ALA A 92 7.15 52.63 -30.16
CA ALA A 92 7.75 53.94 -29.90
C ALA A 92 6.95 54.82 -28.91
N ASP A 93 5.62 54.68 -28.85
CA ASP A 93 4.75 55.48 -27.98
C ASP A 93 4.92 55.15 -26.49
N TYR A 94 5.25 53.90 -26.17
CA TYR A 94 5.49 53.42 -24.80
C TYR A 94 6.98 53.33 -24.46
N TYR A 95 7.83 53.11 -25.46
CA TYR A 95 9.26 52.89 -25.33
C TYR A 95 10.01 53.55 -26.51
N PRO A 96 10.31 54.86 -26.41
CA PRO A 96 10.99 55.60 -27.46
C PRO A 96 12.46 55.22 -27.61
N THR A 97 13.02 55.39 -28.81
CA THR A 97 14.45 55.23 -29.08
C THR A 97 15.28 56.24 -28.28
N LEU A 98 16.48 55.87 -27.81
CA LEU A 98 17.42 56.83 -27.19
C LEU A 98 17.93 57.90 -28.19
N TRP A 99 17.50 57.84 -29.44
CA TRP A 99 17.83 58.81 -30.49
C TRP A 99 16.86 60.01 -30.60
N GLU A 100 15.75 60.01 -29.86
CA GLU A 100 14.82 61.15 -29.87
C GLU A 100 15.48 62.42 -29.32
N ASP A 101 15.37 63.55 -30.05
CA ASP A 101 15.96 64.85 -29.67
C ASP A 101 15.60 65.24 -28.21
N TRP A 102 14.34 65.02 -27.80
CA TRP A 102 13.84 65.37 -26.47
C TRP A 102 14.35 64.45 -25.34
N ILE A 103 14.94 63.29 -25.68
CA ILE A 103 15.61 62.39 -24.74
C ILE A 103 17.10 62.75 -24.67
N LEU A 104 17.71 63.10 -25.80
CA LEU A 104 19.11 63.54 -25.85
C LEU A 104 19.34 64.91 -25.18
N ASP A 105 18.35 65.81 -25.22
CA ASP A 105 18.38 67.11 -24.55
C ASP A 105 18.17 67.03 -23.02
N ASP A 106 17.56 65.95 -22.49
CA ASP A 106 17.31 65.76 -21.05
C ASP A 106 18.11 64.59 -20.46
N VAL A 107 19.17 64.94 -19.75
CA VAL A 107 20.12 64.00 -19.16
C VAL A 107 19.51 63.12 -18.07
N GLU A 108 18.47 63.56 -17.36
CA GLU A 108 17.79 62.72 -16.36
C GLU A 108 16.93 61.67 -17.07
N ILE A 109 16.15 62.08 -18.08
CA ILE A 109 15.34 61.16 -18.91
C ILE A 109 16.22 60.14 -19.63
N PHE A 110 17.34 60.56 -20.23
CA PHE A 110 18.27 59.67 -20.92
C PHE A 110 18.80 58.56 -20.00
N TYR A 111 19.27 58.91 -18.79
CA TYR A 111 19.84 57.92 -17.88
C TYR A 111 18.79 57.02 -17.21
N ASP A 112 17.60 57.53 -16.91
CA ASP A 112 16.49 56.70 -16.40
C ASP A 112 15.99 55.70 -17.46
N LEU A 113 15.90 56.12 -18.73
CA LEU A 113 15.49 55.23 -19.82
C LEU A 113 16.57 54.20 -20.17
N LEU A 114 17.84 54.62 -20.27
CA LEU A 114 18.98 53.70 -20.42
C LEU A 114 19.07 52.70 -19.26
N GLY A 115 18.87 53.17 -18.02
CA GLY A 115 18.81 52.32 -16.83
C GLY A 115 17.67 51.31 -16.88
N THR A 116 16.49 51.74 -17.34
CA THR A 116 15.33 50.87 -17.58
C THR A 116 15.65 49.81 -18.63
N TYR A 117 16.22 50.19 -19.78
CA TYR A 117 16.59 49.28 -20.86
C TYR A 117 17.63 48.23 -20.42
N ILE A 118 18.67 48.63 -19.68
CA ILE A 118 19.66 47.71 -19.12
C ILE A 118 19.01 46.76 -18.09
N ALA A 119 18.18 47.28 -17.18
CA ALA A 119 17.55 46.49 -16.13
C ALA A 119 16.54 45.48 -16.69
N GLU A 120 15.62 45.91 -17.56
CA GLU A 120 14.63 45.04 -18.21
C GLU A 120 15.31 43.96 -19.07
N THR A 121 16.42 44.28 -19.76
CA THR A 121 17.24 43.26 -20.47
C THR A 121 17.75 42.18 -19.53
N ILE A 122 18.39 42.58 -18.42
CA ILE A 122 18.98 41.63 -17.47
C ILE A 122 17.90 40.73 -16.86
N ILE A 123 16.73 41.29 -16.54
CA ILE A 123 15.61 40.55 -15.97
C ILE A 123 15.02 39.56 -16.98
N TYR A 124 14.62 40.00 -18.17
CA TYR A 124 13.81 39.18 -19.09
C TYR A 124 14.64 38.24 -19.98
N VAL A 125 15.84 38.65 -20.41
CA VAL A 125 16.70 37.81 -21.28
C VAL A 125 17.47 36.77 -20.46
N PHE A 126 18.02 37.14 -19.30
CA PHE A 126 18.97 36.29 -18.55
C PHE A 126 18.42 35.76 -17.22
N PHE A 127 17.61 36.54 -16.51
CA PHE A 127 16.96 36.09 -15.27
C PHE A 127 15.59 35.43 -15.45
N ARG A 128 15.30 34.90 -16.66
CA ARG A 128 14.76 33.52 -16.88
C ARG A 128 13.73 32.98 -15.86
N GLY A 129 12.81 33.80 -15.36
CA GLY A 129 11.93 33.44 -14.25
C GLY A 129 10.94 32.34 -14.63
N TYR A 130 10.94 31.23 -13.89
CA TYR A 130 10.16 30.01 -14.18
C TYR A 130 8.65 30.18 -13.94
N VAL A 131 7.97 30.94 -14.81
CA VAL A 131 6.50 31.03 -14.84
C VAL A 131 5.89 29.68 -15.25
N TYR A 132 6.40 29.09 -16.34
CA TYR A 132 6.07 27.73 -16.74
C TYR A 132 6.93 26.74 -15.96
N ARG A 133 6.35 26.10 -14.93
CA ARG A 133 7.01 25.01 -14.20
C ARG A 133 7.30 23.85 -15.17
N PRO A 134 8.58 23.54 -15.47
CA PRO A 134 8.91 22.67 -16.58
C PRO A 134 8.50 21.22 -16.32
N SER A 135 7.86 20.59 -17.30
CA SER A 135 7.30 19.24 -17.19
C SER A 135 8.32 18.12 -17.47
N TYR A 136 9.44 18.11 -16.72
CA TYR A 136 10.51 17.13 -16.93
C TYR A 136 10.22 15.74 -16.35
N ASP A 137 10.44 14.75 -17.21
CA ASP A 137 10.52 13.32 -16.91
C ASP A 137 11.55 12.65 -17.85
N ILE A 138 12.05 11.47 -17.46
CA ILE A 138 12.98 10.67 -18.25
C ILE A 138 12.24 9.94 -19.39
N ASN A 139 10.98 9.56 -19.16
CA ASN A 139 10.14 8.90 -20.15
C ASN A 139 9.04 9.86 -20.62
N ILE A 140 9.04 10.21 -21.90
CA ILE A 140 8.08 11.15 -22.49
C ILE A 140 7.32 10.50 -23.64
N TYR A 141 6.00 10.65 -23.63
CA TYR A 141 5.12 10.32 -24.75
C TYR A 141 4.47 11.61 -25.26
N SER A 142 4.91 12.11 -26.40
CA SER A 142 4.40 13.34 -27.00
C SER A 142 3.30 13.03 -28.01
N TYR A 143 2.18 13.74 -27.91
CA TYR A 143 1.11 13.73 -28.91
C TYR A 143 1.16 15.04 -29.70
N LEU A 144 1.33 14.92 -31.01
CA LEU A 144 1.25 16.03 -31.96
C LEU A 144 -0.07 15.89 -32.72
N LEU A 145 -1.10 16.59 -32.27
CA LEU A 145 -2.46 16.47 -32.81
C LEU A 145 -2.78 17.70 -33.65
N ILE A 146 -3.04 17.50 -34.93
CA ILE A 146 -3.68 18.50 -35.77
C ILE A 146 -5.14 18.08 -35.90
N ILE A 147 -6.05 18.97 -35.50
CA ILE A 147 -7.49 18.75 -35.53
C ILE A 147 -8.05 19.63 -36.63
N ASP A 148 -8.58 19.02 -37.67
CA ASP A 148 -9.25 19.73 -38.74
C ASP A 148 -10.63 20.21 -38.25
N ALA A 149 -10.90 21.50 -38.39
CA ALA A 149 -12.17 22.13 -38.12
C ALA A 149 -12.61 23.06 -39.28
N THR A 150 -12.07 22.84 -40.49
CA THR A 150 -12.52 23.47 -41.75
C THR A 150 -13.89 22.92 -42.20
N GLU A 151 -14.56 23.61 -43.12
CA GLU A 151 -15.84 23.15 -43.69
C GLU A 151 -15.69 21.97 -44.68
N GLU A 152 -14.50 21.74 -45.27
CA GLU A 152 -14.28 20.74 -46.35
C GLU A 152 -13.19 19.65 -46.08
N ASP A 153 -12.70 19.47 -44.83
CA ASP A 153 -11.65 18.48 -44.44
C ASP A 153 -10.32 18.71 -45.18
N GLU A 154 -9.89 19.98 -45.23
CA GLU A 154 -8.80 20.43 -46.10
C GLU A 154 -7.40 20.32 -45.49
N ALA A 155 -7.25 20.22 -44.16
CA ALA A 155 -5.95 20.17 -43.49
C ALA A 155 -5.11 18.97 -43.94
N GLY A 156 -5.74 17.87 -44.36
CA GLY A 156 -5.06 16.72 -44.96
C GLY A 156 -4.33 17.03 -46.28
N GLU A 157 -4.88 17.92 -47.11
CA GLU A 157 -4.30 18.33 -48.40
C GLU A 157 -3.35 19.53 -48.23
N ILE A 158 -3.67 20.47 -47.33
CA ILE A 158 -2.77 21.58 -46.95
C ILE A 158 -1.46 21.04 -46.38
N LEU A 159 -1.53 19.95 -45.60
CA LEU A 159 -0.38 19.38 -44.87
C LEU A 159 0.23 18.14 -45.52
N LYS A 160 -0.07 17.85 -46.79
CA LYS A 160 0.48 16.69 -47.53
C LYS A 160 2.03 16.65 -47.56
N ASP A 161 2.67 17.82 -47.56
CA ASP A 161 4.12 18.01 -47.60
C ASP A 161 4.73 18.26 -46.20
N PHE A 162 3.92 18.33 -45.15
CA PHE A 162 4.39 18.53 -43.77
C PHE A 162 5.21 17.33 -43.26
N SER A 163 6.41 17.61 -42.77
CA SER A 163 7.34 16.63 -42.23
C SER A 163 7.47 16.78 -40.70
N PRO A 164 6.82 15.94 -39.88
CA PRO A 164 6.94 16.01 -38.42
C PRO A 164 8.37 15.72 -37.92
N ASN A 165 9.29 15.34 -38.80
CA ASN A 165 10.71 15.17 -38.49
C ASN A 165 11.37 16.47 -38.02
N TYR A 166 10.99 17.65 -38.54
CA TYR A 166 11.54 18.93 -38.06
C TYR A 166 11.21 19.12 -36.57
N PHE A 167 9.94 18.96 -36.20
CA PHE A 167 9.49 18.97 -34.81
C PHE A 167 10.18 17.89 -33.93
N MET A 168 10.27 16.65 -34.42
CA MET A 168 10.94 15.55 -33.68
C MET A 168 12.43 15.80 -33.47
N ASN A 169 13.13 16.37 -34.45
CA ASN A 169 14.53 16.79 -34.36
C ASN A 169 14.68 17.94 -33.36
N ALA A 170 13.80 18.93 -33.42
CA ALA A 170 13.79 20.05 -32.50
C ALA A 170 13.60 19.61 -31.04
N LEU A 171 12.59 18.79 -30.77
CA LEU A 171 12.33 18.15 -29.46
C LEU A 171 13.46 17.20 -29.04
N SER A 172 14.22 16.64 -29.99
CA SER A 172 15.46 15.91 -29.70
C SER A 172 16.58 16.84 -29.24
N SER A 173 16.69 18.03 -29.83
CA SER A 173 17.70 19.05 -29.53
C SER A 173 17.42 19.93 -28.30
N LEU A 174 16.32 19.72 -27.56
CA LEU A 174 16.01 20.43 -26.30
C LEU A 174 16.04 19.57 -25.04
N ILE A 175 15.69 18.28 -25.15
CA ILE A 175 15.62 17.39 -23.98
C ILE A 175 16.35 16.07 -24.28
N PRO A 176 17.68 16.10 -24.51
CA PRO A 176 18.46 14.96 -25.04
C PRO A 176 18.53 13.78 -24.06
N TYR A 177 18.39 14.07 -22.77
CA TYR A 177 18.36 13.12 -21.65
C TYR A 177 17.08 12.29 -21.54
N ALA A 178 16.01 12.62 -22.27
CA ALA A 178 14.72 11.93 -22.18
C ALA A 178 14.50 10.92 -23.31
N TYR A 179 14.04 9.72 -22.97
CA TYR A 179 13.50 8.75 -23.92
C TYR A 179 12.13 9.24 -24.39
N LYS A 180 11.98 9.42 -25.71
CA LYS A 180 10.79 10.02 -26.34
C LYS A 180 10.15 9.08 -27.35
N ILE A 181 8.83 9.00 -27.29
CA ILE A 181 7.98 8.57 -28.41
C ILE A 181 7.11 9.78 -28.79
N THR A 182 7.00 10.08 -30.08
CA THR A 182 6.14 11.15 -30.59
C THR A 182 5.12 10.54 -31.56
N GLU A 183 3.83 10.61 -31.22
CA GLU A 183 2.71 10.13 -32.06
C GLU A 183 2.08 11.36 -32.76
N TYR A 184 2.28 11.47 -34.09
CA TYR A 184 1.67 12.51 -34.93
C TYR A 184 0.36 12.01 -35.56
N ARG A 185 -0.67 12.86 -35.57
CA ARG A 185 -1.98 12.61 -36.18
C ARG A 185 -2.61 13.89 -36.72
N ILE A 186 -3.14 13.83 -37.94
CA ILE A 186 -4.27 14.67 -38.37
C ILE A 186 -5.54 13.91 -37.98
N ILE A 187 -6.58 14.61 -37.50
CA ILE A 187 -7.88 14.04 -37.14
C ILE A 187 -9.00 15.03 -37.50
N ASP A 188 -10.04 14.57 -38.18
CA ASP A 188 -11.29 15.30 -38.40
C ASP A 188 -12.02 15.50 -37.05
N VAL A 189 -12.48 16.73 -36.75
CA VAL A 189 -13.23 17.04 -35.53
C VAL A 189 -14.57 16.29 -35.44
N ASP A 190 -15.14 15.81 -36.56
CA ASP A 190 -16.36 15.00 -36.60
C ASP A 190 -16.15 13.56 -36.09
N GLU A 191 -14.90 13.06 -36.01
CA GLU A 191 -14.57 11.85 -35.24
C GLU A 191 -14.92 12.01 -33.74
N PHE A 192 -14.99 13.27 -33.25
CA PHE A 192 -15.26 13.60 -31.86
C PHE A 192 -16.47 14.56 -31.71
N PRO A 193 -17.73 14.09 -31.88
CA PRO A 193 -18.91 14.96 -31.85
C PRO A 193 -19.11 15.77 -30.57
N GLU A 194 -18.60 15.32 -29.42
CA GLU A 194 -18.61 16.09 -28.17
C GLU A 194 -17.61 17.26 -28.21
N LEU A 195 -16.43 17.07 -28.81
CA LEU A 195 -15.45 18.13 -29.05
C LEU A 195 -15.96 19.10 -30.12
N LYS A 196 -16.45 18.61 -31.28
CA LYS A 196 -17.05 19.47 -32.32
C LYS A 196 -18.14 20.36 -31.72
N LYS A 197 -19.08 19.76 -30.99
CA LYS A 197 -20.16 20.49 -30.33
C LYS A 197 -19.64 21.52 -29.33
N ALA A 198 -18.65 21.19 -28.51
CA ALA A 198 -18.11 22.13 -27.53
C ALA A 198 -17.32 23.27 -28.19
N LEU A 199 -16.52 22.97 -29.21
CA LEU A 199 -15.74 23.93 -29.99
C LEU A 199 -16.68 24.97 -30.62
N PHE A 200 -17.52 24.56 -31.58
CA PHE A 200 -18.39 25.48 -32.33
C PHE A 200 -19.50 26.14 -31.47
N ALA A 201 -19.86 25.58 -30.31
CA ALA A 201 -20.78 26.25 -29.36
C ALA A 201 -20.08 27.24 -28.42
N THR A 202 -18.76 27.35 -28.45
CA THR A 202 -17.96 28.27 -27.61
C THR A 202 -17.04 29.21 -28.40
N LEU A 203 -16.91 29.01 -29.72
CA LEU A 203 -16.25 29.96 -30.60
C LEU A 203 -16.85 31.37 -30.46
N THR A 204 -15.99 32.35 -30.25
CA THR A 204 -16.36 33.77 -30.38
C THR A 204 -16.00 34.23 -31.78
N TYR A 205 -17.01 34.61 -32.56
CA TYR A 205 -16.86 35.13 -33.92
C TYR A 205 -16.69 36.66 -33.91
N GLY A 206 -15.75 37.15 -34.72
CA GLY A 206 -15.67 38.54 -35.14
C GLY A 206 -16.20 38.75 -36.57
N ASP A 207 -15.79 39.84 -37.21
CA ASP A 207 -16.15 40.11 -38.62
C ASP A 207 -15.37 39.21 -39.61
N ASP A 208 -14.16 38.81 -39.23
CA ASP A 208 -13.19 38.08 -40.07
C ASP A 208 -12.42 36.96 -39.35
N TYR A 209 -12.75 36.65 -38.07
CA TYR A 209 -11.97 35.73 -37.22
C TYR A 209 -12.81 34.90 -36.22
N VAL A 210 -12.24 33.80 -35.74
CA VAL A 210 -12.75 32.93 -34.67
C VAL A 210 -11.81 32.88 -33.46
N VAL A 211 -12.37 32.64 -32.27
CA VAL A 211 -11.59 32.46 -31.02
C VAL A 211 -12.05 31.23 -30.25
N VAL A 212 -11.13 30.30 -30.00
CA VAL A 212 -11.35 29.06 -29.24
C VAL A 212 -11.42 29.33 -27.72
N ASP A 213 -12.44 28.81 -27.04
CA ASP A 213 -12.59 28.95 -25.56
C ASP A 213 -11.59 28.10 -24.78
N CYS A 214 -10.66 28.79 -24.12
CA CYS A 214 -9.65 28.20 -23.24
C CYS A 214 -10.17 27.72 -21.87
N LYS A 215 -11.49 27.69 -21.63
CA LYS A 215 -12.09 27.11 -20.41
C LYS A 215 -12.62 25.70 -20.65
N GLN A 216 -13.35 25.47 -21.74
CA GLN A 216 -14.02 24.19 -22.02
C GLN A 216 -13.25 23.30 -23.00
N VAL A 217 -12.66 23.87 -24.05
CA VAL A 217 -11.98 23.08 -25.10
C VAL A 217 -10.73 22.35 -24.56
N PRO A 218 -9.86 22.95 -23.72
CA PRO A 218 -8.71 22.25 -23.13
C PRO A 218 -9.07 21.01 -22.30
N GLU A 219 -10.17 21.05 -21.53
CA GLU A 219 -10.61 19.92 -20.69
C GLU A 219 -11.06 18.72 -21.53
N LEU A 220 -11.68 18.96 -22.70
CA LEU A 220 -12.09 17.90 -23.62
C LEU A 220 -10.90 17.41 -24.45
N VAL A 221 -10.14 18.31 -25.07
CA VAL A 221 -9.13 17.92 -26.05
C VAL A 221 -7.95 17.15 -25.42
N PHE A 222 -7.51 17.53 -24.22
CA PHE A 222 -6.44 16.81 -23.51
C PHE A 222 -6.87 15.46 -22.91
N ASN A 223 -8.16 15.11 -23.02
CA ASN A 223 -8.74 13.84 -22.56
C ASN A 223 -9.32 12.99 -23.70
N LEU A 224 -9.06 13.33 -24.98
CA LEU A 224 -9.53 12.57 -26.14
C LEU A 224 -9.10 11.09 -26.07
N PRO A 225 -9.95 10.12 -26.50
CA PRO A 225 -9.64 8.68 -26.44
C PRO A 225 -8.36 8.24 -27.18
N VAL A 226 -7.86 9.08 -28.09
CA VAL A 226 -6.61 8.85 -28.84
C VAL A 226 -5.35 9.05 -27.99
N ILE A 227 -5.43 9.88 -26.93
CA ILE A 227 -4.31 10.25 -26.06
C ILE A 227 -4.10 9.18 -24.99
N LYS A 228 -3.03 8.38 -25.15
CA LYS A 228 -2.68 7.33 -24.18
C LYS A 228 -1.81 7.93 -23.07
N ARG A 229 -2.21 7.69 -21.82
CA ARG A 229 -1.46 8.09 -20.62
C ARG A 229 -0.97 6.82 -19.92
N PHE A 230 0.35 6.65 -19.83
CA PHE A 230 0.99 5.46 -19.26
C PHE A 230 1.50 5.76 -17.84
N LYS A 231 1.58 4.74 -16.98
CA LYS A 231 2.17 4.90 -15.65
C LYS A 231 3.68 5.16 -15.78
N ASP A 232 4.22 6.07 -14.98
CA ASP A 232 5.65 6.40 -14.92
C ASP A 232 6.23 6.94 -16.26
N VAL A 233 5.38 7.61 -17.05
CA VAL A 233 5.70 8.30 -18.31
C VAL A 233 4.94 9.63 -18.36
N LYS A 234 5.62 10.76 -18.59
CA LYS A 234 4.95 12.06 -18.82
C LYS A 234 4.37 12.08 -20.23
N THR A 235 3.04 12.14 -20.33
CA THR A 235 2.37 12.49 -21.59
C THR A 235 2.42 14.01 -21.80
N LEU A 236 2.97 14.44 -22.93
CA LEU A 236 2.84 15.80 -23.46
C LEU A 236 1.81 15.78 -24.60
N VAL A 237 1.08 16.87 -24.80
CA VAL A 237 0.10 17.00 -25.88
C VAL A 237 0.20 18.42 -26.44
N THR A 238 0.41 18.55 -27.74
CA THR A 238 0.36 19.84 -28.44
C THR A 238 -0.70 19.71 -29.52
N VAL A 239 -1.70 20.59 -29.48
CA VAL A 239 -2.85 20.59 -30.38
C VAL A 239 -2.81 21.82 -31.27
N LEU A 240 -3.01 21.64 -32.57
CA LEU A 240 -3.31 22.72 -33.51
C LEU A 240 -4.70 22.48 -34.10
N PHE A 241 -5.62 23.42 -33.91
CA PHE A 241 -6.88 23.46 -34.65
C PHE A 241 -6.67 24.24 -35.97
N VAL A 242 -7.20 23.72 -37.07
CA VAL A 242 -7.18 24.38 -38.38
C VAL A 242 -8.59 24.85 -38.72
N PHE A 243 -8.73 26.12 -39.11
CA PHE A 243 -9.99 26.76 -39.48
C PHE A 243 -9.89 27.47 -40.83
N ASP A 244 -11.02 27.80 -41.43
CA ASP A 244 -11.09 28.59 -42.66
C ASP A 244 -10.89 30.09 -42.38
N GLU A 245 -11.40 30.59 -41.24
CA GLU A 245 -11.21 31.98 -40.81
C GLU A 245 -9.87 32.22 -40.09
N GLU A 246 -9.51 33.50 -39.88
CA GLU A 246 -8.43 33.86 -38.96
C GLU A 246 -8.72 33.30 -37.56
N ALA A 247 -7.81 32.51 -36.99
CA ALA A 247 -8.09 31.74 -35.79
C ALA A 247 -7.14 32.07 -34.63
N TYR A 248 -7.73 32.22 -33.44
CA TYR A 248 -7.02 32.53 -32.21
C TYR A 248 -7.53 31.69 -31.02
N VAL A 249 -6.81 31.71 -29.91
CA VAL A 249 -7.18 31.00 -28.67
C VAL A 249 -7.31 31.98 -27.51
N CYS A 250 -8.35 31.80 -26.69
CA CYS A 250 -8.69 32.62 -25.52
C CYS A 250 -9.10 34.08 -25.78
N ARG A 251 -8.42 34.79 -26.68
CA ARG A 251 -8.72 36.17 -27.15
C ARG A 251 -8.18 36.38 -28.57
N LYS A 252 -8.57 37.47 -29.24
CA LYS A 252 -8.00 37.85 -30.55
C LYS A 252 -6.47 38.02 -30.46
N HIS A 253 -5.76 37.69 -31.54
CA HIS A 253 -4.30 37.86 -31.69
C HIS A 253 -3.42 37.02 -30.74
N VAL A 254 -3.96 35.92 -30.20
CA VAL A 254 -3.18 34.89 -29.49
C VAL A 254 -3.33 33.59 -30.27
N VAL A 255 -2.28 33.17 -30.99
CA VAL A 255 -2.34 31.98 -31.88
C VAL A 255 -2.26 30.68 -31.08
N GLY A 256 -1.61 30.68 -29.92
CA GLY A 256 -1.50 29.52 -29.05
C GLY A 256 -1.42 29.84 -27.56
N LYS A 257 -1.60 28.80 -26.73
CA LYS A 257 -1.41 28.85 -25.29
C LYS A 257 -1.06 27.49 -24.67
N ALA A 258 -0.08 27.48 -23.76
CA ALA A 258 0.24 26.33 -22.93
C ALA A 258 -0.57 26.22 -21.63
N PHE A 259 -0.78 24.98 -21.20
CA PHE A 259 -1.47 24.54 -19.98
C PHE A 259 -0.68 23.39 -19.31
N GLU A 260 -1.01 23.03 -18.08
CA GLU A 260 -0.32 21.94 -17.33
C GLU A 260 -0.35 20.56 -18.04
N LYS A 261 -1.41 20.31 -18.82
CA LYS A 261 -1.68 19.03 -19.51
C LYS A 261 -1.13 18.97 -20.94
N GLY A 262 -0.68 20.09 -21.51
CA GLY A 262 -0.37 20.28 -22.92
C GLY A 262 -0.61 21.71 -23.41
N ALA A 263 -0.44 21.99 -24.70
CA ALA A 263 -0.74 23.28 -25.32
C ALA A 263 -1.81 23.17 -26.42
N LEU A 264 -2.46 24.29 -26.69
CA LEU A 264 -3.56 24.43 -27.65
C LEU A 264 -3.31 25.69 -28.49
N SER A 265 -3.20 25.52 -29.80
CA SER A 265 -3.13 26.57 -30.81
C SER A 265 -4.25 26.44 -31.83
N ALA A 266 -4.54 27.54 -32.53
CA ALA A 266 -5.49 27.61 -33.62
C ALA A 266 -4.89 28.48 -34.74
N ILE A 267 -5.09 28.09 -36.00
CA ILE A 267 -4.52 28.78 -37.17
C ILE A 267 -5.50 28.76 -38.35
N SER A 268 -5.45 29.79 -39.20
CA SER A 268 -6.19 29.81 -40.47
C SER A 268 -5.51 28.92 -41.50
N ARG A 269 -6.29 28.35 -42.43
CA ARG A 269 -5.81 27.73 -43.67
C ARG A 269 -4.73 28.59 -44.35
N PHE A 270 -4.98 29.89 -44.48
CA PHE A 270 -4.10 30.80 -45.22
C PHE A 270 -2.73 30.98 -44.56
N THR A 271 -2.68 31.10 -43.23
CA THR A 271 -1.38 31.15 -42.51
C THR A 271 -0.70 29.78 -42.53
N LEU A 272 -1.48 28.70 -42.51
CA LEU A 272 -0.97 27.33 -42.56
C LEU A 272 -0.32 26.97 -43.90
N GLU A 273 -0.89 27.43 -45.03
CA GLU A 273 -0.30 27.33 -46.37
C GLU A 273 1.00 28.14 -46.51
N TYR A 274 1.15 29.24 -45.76
CA TYR A 274 2.29 30.16 -45.86
C TYR A 274 3.45 29.80 -44.91
N GLU A 275 3.18 29.69 -43.61
CA GLU A 275 4.21 29.45 -42.58
C GLU A 275 4.44 27.95 -42.30
N GLY A 276 3.40 27.12 -42.43
CA GLY A 276 3.40 25.72 -42.02
C GLY A 276 3.08 25.51 -40.53
N PRO A 277 2.56 24.34 -40.11
CA PRO A 277 2.15 24.08 -38.73
C PRO A 277 3.33 23.97 -37.76
N SER A 278 4.53 23.73 -38.30
CA SER A 278 5.76 23.50 -37.55
C SER A 278 6.02 24.62 -36.57
N LEU A 279 6.05 25.88 -37.02
CA LEU A 279 6.32 27.05 -36.17
C LEU A 279 5.43 27.08 -34.93
N THR A 280 4.11 27.06 -35.11
CA THR A 280 3.14 27.20 -34.02
C THR A 280 3.21 26.01 -33.05
N LEU A 281 3.24 24.78 -33.58
CA LEU A 281 3.34 23.57 -32.76
C LEU A 281 4.66 23.51 -31.98
N TYR A 282 5.74 23.96 -32.61
CA TYR A 282 7.09 23.98 -32.06
C TYR A 282 7.21 25.01 -30.93
N HIS A 283 6.73 26.23 -31.18
CA HIS A 283 6.62 27.32 -30.21
C HIS A 283 5.83 26.88 -28.96
N GLU A 284 4.58 26.43 -29.14
CA GLU A 284 3.73 26.00 -28.04
C GLU A 284 4.28 24.81 -27.23
N THR A 285 5.00 23.91 -27.88
CA THR A 285 5.71 22.82 -27.19
C THR A 285 6.87 23.33 -26.33
N GLY A 286 7.53 24.42 -26.74
CA GLY A 286 8.52 25.13 -25.92
C GLY A 286 7.95 25.59 -24.58
N HIS A 287 6.77 26.22 -24.58
CA HIS A 287 6.09 26.64 -23.35
C HIS A 287 5.73 25.47 -22.43
N VAL A 288 5.23 24.34 -22.98
CA VAL A 288 4.94 23.12 -22.20
C VAL A 288 6.20 22.56 -21.52
N LEU A 289 7.37 22.75 -22.13
CA LEU A 289 8.67 22.33 -21.59
C LEU A 289 9.29 23.33 -20.61
N GLY A 290 8.72 24.53 -20.47
CA GLY A 290 9.16 25.56 -19.52
C GLY A 290 9.80 26.81 -20.13
N LEU A 291 9.86 26.92 -21.46
CA LEU A 291 10.39 28.12 -22.13
C LEU A 291 9.39 29.28 -22.12
N ARG A 292 9.93 30.50 -22.21
CA ARG A 292 9.22 31.78 -22.16
C ARG A 292 9.72 32.65 -23.32
N HIS A 293 8.89 33.56 -23.81
CA HIS A 293 9.34 34.62 -24.71
C HIS A 293 10.46 35.46 -24.07
N PRO A 294 11.45 35.96 -24.84
CA PRO A 294 12.51 36.86 -24.35
C PRO A 294 11.98 38.18 -23.77
N HIS A 295 10.77 38.58 -24.16
CA HIS A 295 10.19 39.90 -23.97
C HIS A 295 8.85 39.91 -23.21
N ASP A 296 8.34 38.74 -22.80
CA ASP A 296 7.27 38.65 -21.80
C ASP A 296 7.80 39.15 -20.45
N SER A 297 7.32 40.30 -19.94
CA SER A 297 7.66 40.72 -18.58
C SER A 297 6.77 40.05 -17.52
N ASP A 298 7.13 40.15 -16.24
CA ASP A 298 6.65 39.21 -15.21
C ASP A 298 5.32 39.63 -14.55
N PRO A 299 4.30 38.74 -14.47
CA PRO A 299 2.96 39.08 -13.99
C PRO A 299 2.86 39.16 -12.44
N VAL A 300 3.99 39.40 -11.75
CA VAL A 300 4.04 39.57 -10.30
C VAL A 300 4.96 40.75 -9.98
N PRO A 301 4.45 41.85 -9.37
CA PRO A 301 3.13 42.02 -8.76
C PRO A 301 2.05 42.61 -9.70
N TRP A 302 2.20 42.53 -11.03
CA TRP A 302 1.35 43.26 -11.99
C TRP A 302 0.45 42.34 -12.82
N ASP A 303 -0.87 42.52 -12.69
CA ASP A 303 -1.93 41.58 -13.10
C ASP A 303 -2.25 41.60 -14.62
N TYR A 304 -1.28 41.96 -15.48
CA TYR A 304 -1.46 42.19 -16.92
C TYR A 304 -0.26 41.70 -17.75
N ASP A 305 -0.50 41.31 -19.01
CA ASP A 305 0.54 40.94 -19.97
C ASP A 305 1.36 42.17 -20.40
N LEU A 306 2.31 42.59 -19.57
CA LEU A 306 3.23 43.67 -19.90
C LEU A 306 4.29 43.15 -20.90
N SER A 307 4.31 43.74 -22.10
CA SER A 307 5.40 43.53 -23.06
C SER A 307 6.59 44.42 -22.69
N SER A 308 7.80 43.86 -22.68
CA SER A 308 9.03 44.63 -22.63
C SER A 308 9.18 45.51 -23.89
N TRP A 309 10.01 46.54 -23.81
CA TRP A 309 10.49 47.33 -24.95
C TRP A 309 11.34 46.51 -25.94
N LEU A 310 11.90 45.41 -25.44
CA LEU A 310 12.67 44.46 -26.21
C LEU A 310 11.74 43.73 -27.19
N TYR A 311 12.04 43.79 -28.48
CA TYR A 311 11.31 43.07 -29.52
C TYR A 311 12.36 42.62 -30.53
N ASP A 312 12.56 41.29 -30.67
CA ASP A 312 13.90 40.78 -30.94
C ASP A 312 14.02 39.56 -31.87
N TRP A 313 15.03 39.61 -32.76
CA TRP A 313 15.54 38.50 -33.56
C TRP A 313 16.39 37.52 -32.72
N SER A 314 15.91 37.10 -31.54
CA SER A 314 16.56 35.98 -30.85
C SER A 314 16.43 34.71 -31.68
N ALA A 315 17.51 33.92 -31.71
CA ALA A 315 17.60 32.68 -32.49
C ALA A 315 16.86 31.51 -31.81
N THR A 316 15.58 31.71 -31.53
CA THR A 316 14.70 30.84 -30.74
C THR A 316 13.33 30.75 -31.42
N PRO A 317 12.54 29.66 -31.24
CA PRO A 317 11.11 29.71 -31.57
C PRO A 317 10.32 30.65 -30.66
N MET A 318 10.86 31.05 -29.51
CA MET A 318 10.17 31.86 -28.50
C MET A 318 10.11 33.36 -28.83
N THR A 319 10.55 33.79 -30.02
CA THR A 319 10.29 35.15 -30.49
C THR A 319 8.89 35.24 -31.11
N TYR A 320 8.35 36.46 -31.22
CA TYR A 320 7.15 36.72 -32.02
C TYR A 320 7.46 36.92 -33.51
N ASP A 321 8.73 36.84 -33.92
CA ASP A 321 9.10 36.81 -35.33
C ASP A 321 9.00 35.41 -35.94
N SER A 322 8.05 35.21 -36.86
CA SER A 322 7.99 33.97 -37.63
C SER A 322 9.18 33.79 -38.57
N ALA A 323 9.80 34.86 -39.08
CA ALA A 323 10.94 34.75 -40.00
C ALA A 323 12.20 34.18 -39.30
N CYS A 324 12.56 34.66 -38.11
CA CYS A 324 13.69 34.14 -37.33
C CYS A 324 13.39 32.74 -36.78
N ALA A 325 12.17 32.50 -36.29
CA ALA A 325 11.77 31.18 -35.78
C ALA A 325 11.71 30.11 -36.88
N LEU A 326 11.28 30.45 -38.10
CA LEU A 326 11.36 29.54 -39.26
C LEU A 326 12.80 29.44 -39.79
N ARG A 327 13.60 30.50 -39.70
CA ARG A 327 15.04 30.46 -40.05
C ARG A 327 15.84 29.54 -39.14
N THR A 328 15.57 29.47 -37.84
CA THR A 328 16.26 28.50 -36.97
C THR A 328 15.90 27.06 -37.34
N MET A 329 14.66 26.80 -37.77
CA MET A 329 14.26 25.50 -38.30
C MET A 329 14.95 25.20 -39.65
N TYR A 330 14.96 26.14 -40.59
CA TYR A 330 15.59 26.01 -41.91
C TYR A 330 17.11 25.83 -41.84
N GLU A 331 17.80 26.57 -40.96
CA GLU A 331 19.24 26.39 -40.68
C GLU A 331 19.53 25.17 -39.79
N GLY A 332 18.52 24.42 -39.32
CA GLY A 332 18.66 23.25 -38.45
C GLY A 332 19.10 23.58 -37.01
N LYS A 333 19.08 24.86 -36.63
CA LYS A 333 19.49 25.43 -35.34
C LYS A 333 18.33 25.57 -34.34
N TYR A 334 17.34 24.68 -34.41
CA TYR A 334 16.04 24.74 -33.74
C TYR A 334 15.97 25.65 -32.49
N PHE A 335 16.76 25.40 -31.44
CA PHE A 335 16.81 26.22 -30.22
C PHE A 335 18.15 26.95 -30.02
N ALA A 336 18.06 28.19 -29.52
CA ALA A 336 19.19 28.99 -29.04
C ALA A 336 19.97 28.30 -27.91
N LYS A 337 21.21 28.75 -27.67
CA LYS A 337 21.99 28.38 -26.48
C LYS A 337 21.33 28.93 -25.21
N ILE A 338 20.73 30.13 -25.26
CA ILE A 338 20.00 30.72 -24.13
C ILE A 338 18.82 29.83 -23.71
N ASP A 339 18.08 29.25 -24.66
CA ASP A 339 16.94 28.35 -24.35
C ASP A 339 17.40 27.03 -23.73
N LYS A 340 18.46 26.44 -24.30
CA LYS A 340 19.08 25.22 -23.78
C LYS A 340 19.58 25.43 -22.34
N ASP A 341 20.32 26.51 -22.10
CA ASP A 341 20.76 26.88 -20.76
C ASP A 341 19.57 27.16 -19.81
N SER A 342 18.48 27.77 -20.30
CA SER A 342 17.24 27.97 -19.52
C SER A 342 16.62 26.63 -19.08
N ILE A 343 16.56 25.66 -19.99
CA ILE A 343 16.06 24.31 -19.74
C ILE A 343 16.98 23.56 -18.76
N ASP A 344 18.29 23.55 -19.03
CA ASP A 344 19.30 22.86 -18.23
C ASP A 344 19.34 23.40 -16.80
N MET A 345 19.27 24.73 -16.62
CA MET A 345 19.15 25.36 -15.30
C MET A 345 17.90 24.88 -14.56
N GLY A 346 16.72 24.96 -15.21
CA GLY A 346 15.45 24.56 -14.59
C GLY A 346 15.41 23.09 -14.20
N LEU A 347 15.99 22.21 -15.04
CA LEU A 347 16.05 20.77 -14.77
C LEU A 347 17.01 20.46 -13.63
N THR A 348 18.20 21.05 -13.66
CA THR A 348 19.21 20.89 -12.61
C THR A 348 18.64 21.32 -11.26
N MET A 349 17.98 22.49 -11.20
CA MET A 349 17.32 22.98 -9.99
C MET A 349 16.19 22.06 -9.53
N ASP A 350 15.36 21.51 -10.43
CA ASP A 350 14.28 20.60 -10.04
C ASP A 350 14.80 19.22 -9.57
N LEU A 351 15.87 18.69 -10.17
CA LEU A 351 16.53 17.47 -9.72
C LEU A 351 17.15 17.64 -8.32
N MET A 352 17.87 18.73 -8.09
CA MET A 352 18.41 19.09 -6.76
C MET A 352 17.29 19.23 -5.72
N ARG A 353 16.16 19.86 -6.10
CA ARG A 353 14.97 20.00 -5.26
C ARG A 353 14.34 18.64 -4.94
N ARG A 354 14.20 17.74 -5.93
CA ARG A 354 13.69 16.37 -5.72
C ARG A 354 14.61 15.59 -4.78
N ALA A 355 15.93 15.61 -5.02
CA ALA A 355 16.92 14.92 -4.19
C ALA A 355 16.85 15.38 -2.72
N ARG A 356 16.87 16.71 -2.47
CA ARG A 356 16.78 17.28 -1.13
C ARG A 356 15.47 16.94 -0.42
N ASN A 357 14.34 16.96 -1.13
CA ASN A 357 13.04 16.58 -0.56
C ASN A 357 13.02 15.10 -0.15
N ILE A 358 13.59 14.21 -0.96
CA ILE A 358 13.64 12.77 -0.66
C ILE A 358 14.56 12.49 0.55
N ILE A 359 15.72 13.14 0.63
CA ILE A 359 16.58 13.08 1.83
C ILE A 359 15.82 13.54 3.06
N TYR A 360 15.13 14.68 2.99
CA TYR A 360 14.38 15.24 4.12
C TYR A 360 13.33 14.25 4.63
N GLN A 361 12.50 13.71 3.74
CA GLN A 361 11.48 12.71 4.07
C GLN A 361 12.08 11.40 4.62
N ALA A 362 13.23 10.96 4.10
CA ALA A 362 13.92 9.78 4.59
C ALA A 362 14.52 9.98 5.99
N LEU A 363 15.06 11.16 6.31
CA LEU A 363 15.57 11.50 7.63
C LEU A 363 14.43 11.70 8.64
N GLU A 364 13.37 12.41 8.25
CA GLU A 364 12.13 12.59 9.03
C GLU A 364 11.53 11.22 9.41
N SER A 365 11.46 10.27 8.47
CA SER A 365 10.97 8.90 8.71
C SER A 365 11.84 8.07 9.67
N LEU A 366 13.13 8.39 9.82
CA LEU A 366 14.04 7.72 10.75
C LEU A 366 13.92 8.33 12.17
N ASP A 367 13.77 9.66 12.27
CA ASP A 367 13.57 10.37 13.54
C ASP A 367 12.19 10.04 14.16
N ASP A 368 11.13 9.99 13.34
CA ASP A 368 9.78 9.53 13.74
C ASP A 368 9.77 8.07 14.25
N ALA A 369 10.71 7.24 13.78
CA ALA A 369 10.90 5.87 14.26
C ALA A 369 11.67 5.80 15.59
N GLY A 370 12.25 6.93 16.04
CA GLY A 370 13.04 7.05 17.26
C GLY A 370 14.46 6.50 17.14
N LEU A 371 15.02 6.45 15.93
CA LEU A 371 16.37 5.95 15.66
C LEU A 371 17.41 7.04 15.90
N ILE A 372 18.43 6.74 16.70
CA ILE A 372 19.59 7.64 16.85
C ILE A 372 20.63 7.35 15.77
N ARG A 373 21.62 8.25 15.62
CA ARG A 373 22.69 8.11 14.61
C ARG A 373 23.41 6.76 14.67
N GLU A 374 23.56 6.23 15.88
CA GLU A 374 24.21 4.96 16.18
C GLU A 374 23.38 3.72 15.74
N ASP A 375 22.08 3.88 15.45
CA ASP A 375 21.22 2.83 14.88
C ASP A 375 21.23 2.82 13.34
N ILE A 376 21.72 3.89 12.71
CA ILE A 376 21.74 4.05 11.24
C ILE A 376 22.95 3.30 10.67
N PRO A 377 22.77 2.40 9.68
CA PRO A 377 23.88 1.69 9.05
C PRO A 377 24.88 2.63 8.38
N ASP A 378 26.18 2.35 8.52
CA ASP A 378 27.27 3.12 7.90
C ASP A 378 27.05 3.35 6.39
N THR A 379 26.55 2.34 5.67
CA THR A 379 26.25 2.43 4.23
C THR A 379 25.17 3.45 3.88
N LEU A 380 24.20 3.69 4.77
CA LEU A 380 23.19 4.74 4.58
C LEU A 380 23.79 6.13 4.84
N MET A 381 24.73 6.23 5.78
CA MET A 381 25.49 7.45 6.05
C MET A 381 26.49 7.77 4.93
N GLU A 382 27.14 6.76 4.35
CA GLU A 382 27.98 6.89 3.15
C GLU A 382 27.16 7.46 1.99
N MET A 383 26.02 6.84 1.64
CA MET A 383 25.12 7.35 0.59
C MET A 383 24.59 8.76 0.88
N LEU A 384 24.29 9.09 2.15
CA LEU A 384 23.88 10.46 2.52
C LEU A 384 24.98 11.48 2.23
N ASN A 385 26.25 11.13 2.52
CA ASN A 385 27.39 11.98 2.22
C ASN A 385 27.65 12.09 0.70
N GLU A 386 27.47 11.01 -0.07
CA GLU A 386 27.58 11.04 -1.54
C GLU A 386 26.53 11.98 -2.17
N VAL A 387 25.26 11.89 -1.74
CA VAL A 387 24.20 12.79 -2.22
C VAL A 387 24.49 14.24 -1.87
N VAL A 388 24.97 14.52 -0.66
CA VAL A 388 25.33 15.90 -0.24
C VAL A 388 26.51 16.42 -1.06
N GLY A 389 27.56 15.62 -1.25
CA GLY A 389 28.71 16.01 -2.07
C GLY A 389 28.34 16.25 -3.53
N ASP A 390 27.47 15.43 -4.12
CA ASP A 390 26.95 15.67 -5.48
C ASP A 390 26.08 16.93 -5.55
N LEU A 391 25.28 17.24 -4.52
CA LEU A 391 24.53 18.50 -4.47
C LEU A 391 25.46 19.72 -4.37
N GLU A 392 26.57 19.63 -3.63
CA GLU A 392 27.58 20.69 -3.53
C GLU A 392 28.34 20.87 -4.86
N ASN A 393 28.73 19.78 -5.53
CA ASN A 393 29.35 19.82 -6.85
C ASN A 393 28.38 20.39 -7.92
N ALA A 394 27.10 20.00 -7.88
CA ALA A 394 26.07 20.56 -8.76
C ALA A 394 25.93 22.09 -8.58
N ILE A 395 25.93 22.57 -7.32
CA ILE A 395 25.92 24.00 -7.00
C ILE A 395 27.14 24.73 -7.59
N GLU A 396 28.32 24.13 -7.53
CA GLU A 396 29.55 24.78 -8.01
C GLU A 396 29.60 24.83 -9.55
N GLU A 397 29.29 23.74 -10.25
CA GLU A 397 29.21 23.75 -11.72
C GLU A 397 28.11 24.70 -12.24
N PHE A 398 27.00 24.85 -11.50
CA PHE A 398 25.93 25.79 -11.84
C PHE A 398 26.41 27.26 -11.77
N LYS A 399 27.23 27.63 -10.77
CA LYS A 399 27.86 28.98 -10.70
C LYS A 399 28.84 29.21 -11.85
N ASN A 400 29.52 28.16 -12.30
CA ASN A 400 30.46 28.20 -13.40
C ASN A 400 29.79 28.15 -14.78
N TYR A 401 28.45 28.27 -14.84
CA TYR A 401 27.61 28.20 -16.04
C TYR A 401 27.78 26.87 -16.82
N ASN A 402 28.20 25.81 -16.16
CA ASN A 402 28.42 24.48 -16.71
C ASN A 402 27.19 23.60 -16.46
N TYR A 403 26.06 23.96 -17.06
CA TYR A 403 24.77 23.31 -16.80
C TYR A 403 24.69 21.90 -17.38
N LEU A 404 24.98 21.77 -18.68
CA LEU A 404 25.07 20.49 -19.42
C LEU A 404 26.06 20.66 -20.59
N ASP A 405 26.93 19.66 -20.81
CA ASP A 405 27.71 19.55 -22.06
C ASP A 405 26.92 18.76 -23.10
N TRP A 406 26.32 19.49 -24.03
CA TRP A 406 25.52 18.99 -25.14
C TRP A 406 26.31 18.22 -26.20
N ALA A 407 27.61 18.52 -26.37
CA ALA A 407 28.46 17.86 -27.35
C ALA A 407 29.03 16.54 -26.81
N SER A 408 29.27 16.48 -25.49
CA SER A 408 29.76 15.29 -24.80
C SER A 408 28.68 14.49 -24.06
N PHE A 409 27.39 14.73 -24.30
CA PHE A 409 26.32 13.95 -23.68
C PHE A 409 26.08 12.63 -24.44
N TYR A 410 26.49 11.50 -23.84
CA TYR A 410 26.26 10.15 -24.41
C TYR A 410 25.39 9.23 -23.53
N GLY A 411 24.85 9.73 -22.41
CA GLY A 411 23.81 9.03 -21.64
C GLY A 411 23.63 9.47 -20.19
N LEU A 412 22.41 9.29 -19.67
CA LEU A 412 22.08 9.54 -18.26
C LEU A 412 22.99 8.74 -17.31
N GLY A 413 23.68 9.44 -16.41
CA GLY A 413 24.54 8.84 -15.38
C GLY A 413 25.84 8.22 -15.92
N ALA A 414 26.20 8.44 -17.19
CA ALA A 414 27.44 7.94 -17.77
C ALA A 414 28.68 8.76 -17.37
N GLN A 415 28.46 9.98 -16.85
CA GLN A 415 29.48 10.98 -16.53
C GLN A 415 29.08 11.79 -15.29
N LYS A 416 30.05 12.54 -14.74
CA LYS A 416 29.89 13.57 -13.72
C LYS A 416 30.79 14.76 -14.07
N VAL A 417 30.36 15.60 -15.01
CA VAL A 417 31.18 16.71 -15.55
C VAL A 417 30.43 18.04 -15.66
N SER A 418 29.12 18.06 -15.40
CA SER A 418 28.25 19.23 -15.45
C SER A 418 27.28 19.26 -14.27
N ALA A 419 26.68 20.42 -14.01
CA ALA A 419 25.74 20.61 -12.91
C ALA A 419 24.55 19.64 -12.99
N PHE A 420 24.05 19.39 -14.21
CA PHE A 420 23.02 18.39 -14.49
C PHE A 420 23.46 16.98 -14.05
N ASP A 421 24.66 16.53 -14.41
CA ASP A 421 25.12 15.17 -14.10
C ASP A 421 25.17 14.92 -12.58
N TYR A 422 25.72 15.89 -11.85
CA TYR A 422 25.80 15.84 -10.39
C TYR A 422 24.42 15.87 -9.74
N ALA A 423 23.53 16.78 -10.19
CA ALA A 423 22.16 16.85 -9.70
C ALA A 423 21.34 15.57 -9.99
N PHE A 424 21.55 14.96 -11.16
CA PHE A 424 20.94 13.71 -11.55
C PHE A 424 21.45 12.54 -10.69
N SER A 425 22.75 12.47 -10.41
CA SER A 425 23.33 11.42 -9.56
C SER A 425 22.88 11.54 -8.10
N ALA A 426 22.85 12.77 -7.56
CA ALA A 426 22.26 13.07 -6.25
C ALA A 426 20.80 12.62 -6.17
N TYR A 427 20.00 12.88 -7.20
CA TYR A 427 18.60 12.42 -7.26
C TYR A 427 18.48 10.89 -7.31
N GLN A 428 19.29 10.21 -8.13
CA GLN A 428 19.29 8.74 -8.20
C GLN A 428 19.68 8.10 -6.85
N GLN A 429 20.75 8.57 -6.22
CA GLN A 429 21.20 8.09 -4.92
C GLN A 429 20.18 8.38 -3.81
N ALA A 430 19.53 9.55 -3.81
CA ALA A 430 18.45 9.86 -2.86
C ALA A 430 17.27 8.89 -2.99
N VAL A 431 16.88 8.52 -4.22
CA VAL A 431 15.84 7.49 -4.46
C VAL A 431 16.27 6.11 -3.94
N MET A 432 17.56 5.75 -4.04
CA MET A 432 18.07 4.51 -3.45
C MET A 432 18.10 4.58 -1.92
N LEU A 433 18.49 5.71 -1.34
CA LEU A 433 18.51 5.97 0.10
C LEU A 433 17.11 5.83 0.71
N SER A 434 16.08 6.44 0.11
CA SER A 434 14.68 6.28 0.54
C SER A 434 14.26 4.81 0.63
N ARG A 435 14.57 4.02 -0.40
CA ARG A 435 14.27 2.58 -0.41
C ARG A 435 15.03 1.82 0.66
N MET A 436 16.26 2.21 0.99
CA MET A 436 17.01 1.59 2.08
C MET A 436 16.42 1.97 3.46
N THR A 437 16.02 3.22 3.66
CA THR A 437 15.23 3.67 4.83
C THR A 437 13.94 2.87 4.98
N GLU A 438 13.14 2.72 3.91
CA GLU A 438 11.90 1.91 3.92
C GLU A 438 12.16 0.46 4.38
N ASN A 439 13.22 -0.18 3.88
CA ASN A 439 13.60 -1.54 4.27
C ASN A 439 14.09 -1.65 5.73
N ILE A 440 14.78 -0.63 6.25
CA ILE A 440 15.19 -0.55 7.67
C ILE A 440 13.95 -0.46 8.57
N LEU A 441 13.01 0.44 8.24
CA LEU A 441 11.78 0.65 9.00
C LEU A 441 10.88 -0.60 9.04
N ASP A 442 10.68 -1.26 7.89
CA ASP A 442 9.95 -2.54 7.80
C ASP A 442 10.64 -3.66 8.63
N THR A 443 11.98 -3.70 8.65
CA THR A 443 12.74 -4.64 9.48
C THR A 443 12.53 -4.39 10.98
N LEU A 444 12.56 -3.13 11.42
CA LEU A 444 12.31 -2.74 12.81
C LEU A 444 10.88 -3.06 13.27
N ILE A 445 9.88 -2.84 12.39
CA ILE A 445 8.48 -3.22 12.65
C ILE A 445 8.35 -4.73 12.85
N LYS A 446 9.01 -5.54 12.01
CA LYS A 446 9.06 -7.01 12.13
C LYS A 446 9.75 -7.47 13.41
N GLU A 447 10.84 -6.82 13.82
CA GLU A 447 11.52 -7.16 15.08
C GLU A 447 10.64 -6.84 16.29
N LYS A 448 10.02 -5.64 16.32
CA LYS A 448 9.10 -5.22 17.37
C LYS A 448 7.92 -6.18 17.53
N SER A 449 7.31 -6.62 16.41
CA SER A 449 6.27 -7.65 16.41
C SER A 449 6.78 -9.01 16.94
N SER A 450 8.00 -9.38 16.59
CA SER A 450 8.63 -10.64 17.04
C SER A 450 8.95 -10.64 18.53
N ARG A 451 9.40 -9.50 19.09
CA ARG A 451 9.61 -9.32 20.54
C ARG A 451 8.32 -9.45 21.34
N ILE A 452 7.20 -8.92 20.84
CA ILE A 452 5.88 -9.06 21.47
C ILE A 452 5.47 -10.54 21.53
N ARG A 453 5.54 -11.26 20.39
CA ARG A 453 5.23 -12.71 20.32
C ARG A 453 6.11 -13.56 21.24
N LEU A 454 7.38 -13.18 21.41
CA LEU A 454 8.28 -13.85 22.35
C LEU A 454 7.84 -13.64 23.81
N SER A 455 7.37 -12.45 24.16
CA SER A 455 6.81 -12.18 25.49
C SER A 455 5.54 -13.00 25.76
N GLU A 456 4.61 -13.06 24.80
CA GLU A 456 3.40 -13.88 24.88
C GLU A 456 3.73 -15.38 25.06
N ALA A 457 4.74 -15.88 24.34
CA ALA A 457 5.19 -17.26 24.46
C ALA A 457 5.86 -17.58 25.82
N LEU A 458 6.58 -16.62 26.40
CA LEU A 458 7.17 -16.74 27.75
C LEU A 458 6.10 -16.75 28.84
N GLU A 459 5.04 -15.96 28.71
CA GLU A 459 3.90 -15.97 29.64
C GLU A 459 3.16 -17.31 29.60
N GLN A 460 2.86 -17.83 28.40
CA GLN A 460 2.26 -19.16 28.22
C GLN A 460 3.13 -20.30 28.78
N LEU A 461 4.47 -20.18 28.71
CA LEU A 461 5.39 -21.15 29.30
C LEU A 461 5.24 -21.23 30.83
N GLU A 462 5.14 -20.08 31.50
CA GLU A 462 5.02 -20.02 32.96
C GLU A 462 3.61 -20.41 33.44
N GLU A 463 2.55 -20.16 32.64
CA GLU A 463 1.23 -20.77 32.85
C GLU A 463 1.29 -22.30 32.80
N LEU A 464 1.91 -22.86 31.75
CA LEU A 464 2.04 -24.32 31.56
C LEU A 464 2.88 -24.95 32.67
N ARG A 465 3.96 -24.29 33.09
CA ARG A 465 4.76 -24.67 34.27
C ARG A 465 3.90 -24.69 35.52
N THR A 466 3.13 -23.63 35.77
CA THR A 466 2.20 -23.53 36.91
C THR A 466 1.14 -24.65 36.89
N ARG A 467 0.60 -24.98 35.72
CA ARG A 467 -0.36 -26.08 35.53
C ARG A 467 0.28 -27.45 35.79
N ASN A 468 1.51 -27.67 35.34
CA ASN A 468 2.27 -28.90 35.63
C ASN A 468 2.54 -29.08 37.13
N VAL A 469 2.88 -28.03 37.89
CA VAL A 469 3.02 -28.13 39.36
C VAL A 469 1.72 -28.60 40.01
N LYS A 470 0.58 -28.02 39.63
CA LYS A 470 -0.74 -28.43 40.15
C LYS A 470 -1.08 -29.89 39.81
N LEU A 471 -0.80 -30.32 38.58
CA LEU A 471 -1.00 -31.70 38.15
C LEU A 471 -0.12 -32.70 38.93
N LEU A 472 1.12 -32.33 39.27
CA LEU A 472 1.99 -33.15 40.13
C LEU A 472 1.42 -33.29 41.55
N GLU A 473 0.91 -32.21 42.15
CA GLU A 473 0.22 -32.30 43.44
C GLU A 473 -1.04 -33.18 43.39
N GLU A 474 -1.82 -33.10 42.31
CA GLU A 474 -3.01 -33.93 42.11
C GLU A 474 -2.65 -35.41 41.93
N LEU A 475 -1.59 -35.71 41.17
CA LEU A 475 -1.07 -37.06 40.99
C LEU A 475 -0.60 -37.64 42.34
N GLU A 476 0.07 -36.86 43.19
CA GLU A 476 0.46 -37.33 44.52
C GLU A 476 -0.73 -37.49 45.50
N LYS A 477 -1.78 -36.67 45.39
CA LYS A 477 -3.05 -36.86 46.10
C LYS A 477 -3.74 -38.17 45.66
N ILE A 478 -3.79 -38.43 44.36
CA ILE A 478 -4.33 -39.69 43.78
C ILE A 478 -3.52 -40.89 44.26
N ARG A 479 -2.19 -40.81 44.24
CA ARG A 479 -1.30 -41.88 44.73
C ARG A 479 -1.59 -42.24 46.20
N LYS A 480 -1.69 -41.25 47.08
CA LYS A 480 -2.01 -41.47 48.51
C LYS A 480 -3.42 -42.03 48.72
N SER A 481 -4.36 -41.71 47.82
CA SER A 481 -5.68 -42.34 47.79
C SER A 481 -5.59 -43.82 47.40
N PHE A 482 -4.84 -44.15 46.35
CA PHE A 482 -4.61 -45.53 45.88
C PHE A 482 -3.94 -46.40 46.95
N GLU A 483 -2.88 -45.90 47.61
CA GLU A 483 -2.19 -46.59 48.71
C GLU A 483 -3.15 -46.92 49.88
N ASN A 484 -4.09 -46.02 50.20
CA ASN A 484 -5.16 -46.29 51.19
C ASN A 484 -6.21 -47.30 50.68
N VAL A 485 -6.63 -47.23 49.42
CA VAL A 485 -7.59 -48.19 48.83
C VAL A 485 -7.01 -49.60 48.80
N GLN A 486 -5.73 -49.76 48.44
CA GLN A 486 -5.04 -51.04 48.49
C GLN A 486 -5.03 -51.62 49.91
N LYS A 487 -4.66 -50.81 50.92
CA LYS A 487 -4.65 -51.22 52.33
C LYS A 487 -6.04 -51.63 52.84
N ASN A 488 -7.10 -50.95 52.38
CA ASN A 488 -8.48 -51.32 52.70
C ASN A 488 -8.88 -52.64 52.04
N TYR A 489 -8.47 -52.88 50.79
CA TYR A 489 -8.68 -54.15 50.10
C TYR A 489 -7.95 -55.32 50.79
N GLU A 490 -6.70 -55.13 51.21
CA GLU A 490 -5.92 -56.13 51.96
C GLU A 490 -6.57 -56.51 53.29
N ASN A 491 -7.21 -55.55 53.98
CA ASN A 491 -8.01 -55.83 55.18
C ASN A 491 -9.31 -56.57 54.85
N LEU A 492 -10.10 -56.10 53.88
CA LEU A 492 -11.36 -56.74 53.48
C LEU A 492 -11.16 -58.18 53.01
N ASN A 493 -10.05 -58.47 52.33
CA ASN A 493 -9.67 -59.82 51.92
C ASN A 493 -9.31 -60.72 53.13
N ARG A 494 -8.74 -60.15 54.21
CA ARG A 494 -8.51 -60.88 55.46
C ARG A 494 -9.82 -61.22 56.17
N ASP A 495 -10.72 -60.23 56.25
CA ASP A 495 -12.04 -60.38 56.86
C ASP A 495 -12.90 -61.42 56.10
N TYR A 496 -12.80 -61.43 54.76
CA TYR A 496 -13.39 -62.47 53.90
C TYR A 496 -12.87 -63.88 54.25
N ILE A 497 -11.55 -64.05 54.39
CA ILE A 497 -10.94 -65.34 54.75
C ILE A 497 -11.39 -65.79 56.15
N GLU A 498 -11.49 -64.88 57.12
CA GLU A 498 -12.00 -65.22 58.45
C GLU A 498 -13.48 -65.64 58.42
N LEU A 499 -14.30 -64.96 57.62
CA LEU A 499 -15.71 -65.31 57.44
C LEU A 499 -15.91 -66.65 56.72
N GLN A 500 -15.09 -66.93 55.70
CA GLN A 500 -15.04 -68.22 55.00
C GLN A 500 -14.73 -69.37 55.98
N ASN A 501 -13.69 -69.21 56.81
CA ASN A 501 -13.33 -70.21 57.83
C ASN A 501 -14.47 -70.46 58.84
N LYS A 502 -15.15 -69.40 59.30
CA LYS A 502 -16.31 -69.52 60.22
C LYS A 502 -17.51 -70.21 59.55
N TYR A 503 -17.76 -69.94 58.28
CA TYR A 503 -18.80 -70.63 57.51
C TYR A 503 -18.52 -72.13 57.42
N ASP A 504 -17.28 -72.51 57.09
CA ASP A 504 -16.86 -73.90 57.00
C ASP A 504 -16.89 -74.60 58.38
N GLU A 505 -16.56 -73.90 59.47
CA GLU A 505 -16.73 -74.43 60.83
C GLU A 505 -18.21 -74.70 61.16
N VAL A 506 -19.10 -73.73 60.94
CA VAL A 506 -20.54 -73.86 61.20
C VAL A 506 -21.15 -74.98 60.35
N ASN A 507 -20.73 -75.14 59.10
CA ASN A 507 -21.16 -76.21 58.21
C ASN A 507 -20.71 -77.61 58.73
N ASN A 508 -19.49 -77.71 59.27
CA ASN A 508 -19.01 -78.93 59.93
C ASN A 508 -19.76 -79.23 61.24
N GLN A 509 -20.06 -78.20 62.05
CA GLN A 509 -20.89 -78.34 63.25
C GLN A 509 -22.31 -78.83 62.90
N LEU A 510 -22.95 -78.25 61.86
CA LEU A 510 -24.25 -78.67 61.35
C LEU A 510 -24.25 -80.14 60.90
N LYS A 511 -23.20 -80.57 60.20
CA LYS A 511 -23.01 -81.97 59.77
C LYS A 511 -22.87 -82.93 60.96
N SER A 512 -22.09 -82.55 61.97
CA SER A 512 -21.96 -83.30 63.23
C SER A 512 -23.28 -83.42 63.99
N LEU A 513 -24.03 -82.32 64.09
CA LEU A 513 -25.34 -82.29 64.74
C LEU A 513 -26.37 -83.17 64.02
N LYS A 514 -26.33 -83.18 62.68
CA LYS A 514 -27.18 -84.04 61.85
C LYS A 514 -26.88 -85.53 62.03
N ASN A 515 -25.60 -85.91 62.16
CA ASN A 515 -25.21 -87.29 62.47
C ASN A 515 -25.75 -87.73 63.84
N LYS A 516 -25.58 -86.90 64.88
CA LYS A 516 -26.13 -87.18 66.22
C LYS A 516 -27.66 -87.31 66.24
N TYR A 517 -28.35 -86.54 65.41
CA TYR A 517 -29.80 -86.66 65.26
C TYR A 517 -30.19 -88.06 64.73
N THR A 518 -29.50 -88.57 63.71
CA THR A 518 -29.72 -89.95 63.22
C THR A 518 -29.36 -91.02 64.25
N GLU A 519 -28.28 -90.87 65.01
CA GLU A 519 -27.91 -91.81 66.08
C GLU A 519 -29.02 -91.94 67.14
N LEU A 520 -29.59 -90.81 67.56
CA LEU A 520 -30.70 -90.77 68.53
C LEU A 520 -32.04 -91.29 67.96
N GLU A 521 -32.27 -91.14 66.65
CA GLU A 521 -33.45 -91.69 65.96
C GLU A 521 -33.36 -93.23 65.87
N GLU A 522 -32.17 -93.79 65.63
CA GLU A 522 -31.91 -95.24 65.66
C GLU A 522 -32.04 -95.81 67.08
N GLU A 523 -31.44 -95.15 68.08
CA GLU A 523 -31.51 -95.57 69.50
C GLU A 523 -32.96 -95.59 70.02
N ARG A 524 -33.77 -94.61 69.61
CA ARG A 524 -35.22 -94.53 69.87
C ARG A 524 -35.99 -95.74 69.31
N GLU A 525 -35.71 -96.16 68.08
CA GLU A 525 -36.40 -97.31 67.47
C GLU A 525 -35.92 -98.65 68.05
N GLN A 526 -34.67 -98.75 68.54
CA GLN A 526 -34.22 -99.91 69.32
C GLN A 526 -34.97 -100.05 70.66
N LEU A 527 -35.08 -98.97 71.44
CA LEU A 527 -35.83 -98.94 72.71
C LEU A 527 -37.31 -99.32 72.53
N LYS A 528 -37.91 -98.90 71.41
CA LYS A 528 -39.29 -99.23 71.03
C LYS A 528 -39.47 -100.73 70.75
N LEU A 529 -38.54 -101.37 70.05
CA LEU A 529 -38.54 -102.83 69.84
C LEU A 529 -38.36 -103.60 71.15
N GLU A 530 -37.52 -103.11 72.07
CA GLU A 530 -37.32 -103.73 73.39
C GLU A 530 -38.59 -103.67 74.26
N ILE A 531 -39.34 -102.55 74.20
CA ILE A 531 -40.65 -102.40 74.86
C ILE A 531 -41.69 -103.39 74.29
N GLU A 532 -41.72 -103.63 72.98
CA GLU A 532 -42.64 -104.64 72.40
C GLU A 532 -42.28 -106.06 72.82
N LYS A 533 -40.97 -106.39 72.89
CA LYS A 533 -40.49 -107.68 73.39
C LYS A 533 -40.94 -107.93 74.83
N LEU A 534 -40.74 -106.96 75.73
CA LEU A 534 -41.16 -107.04 77.13
C LEU A 534 -42.69 -107.19 77.29
N ARG A 535 -43.49 -106.54 76.42
CA ARG A 535 -44.94 -106.76 76.35
C ARG A 535 -45.30 -108.20 75.97
N GLY A 536 -44.55 -108.80 75.04
CA GLY A 536 -44.71 -110.21 74.68
C GLY A 536 -44.52 -111.13 75.87
N GLU A 537 -43.40 -110.99 76.59
CA GLU A 537 -43.03 -111.82 77.75
C GLU A 537 -44.07 -111.75 78.89
N ILE A 538 -44.65 -110.57 79.16
CA ILE A 538 -45.72 -110.38 80.16
C ILE A 538 -46.99 -111.18 79.79
N SER A 539 -47.34 -111.28 78.50
CA SER A 539 -48.54 -111.99 78.05
C SER A 539 -48.47 -113.52 78.32
N THR A 540 -47.28 -114.10 78.19
CA THR A 540 -47.00 -115.54 78.41
C THR A 540 -47.12 -115.93 79.90
N ILE A 541 -46.80 -115.00 80.80
CA ILE A 541 -46.93 -115.18 82.25
C ILE A 541 -48.41 -115.11 82.68
N SER A 542 -49.22 -114.30 82.00
CA SER A 542 -50.67 -114.21 82.26
C SER A 542 -51.40 -115.52 81.92
N THR A 543 -51.09 -116.12 80.77
CA THR A 543 -51.75 -117.36 80.31
C THR A 543 -51.41 -118.58 81.16
N THR A 544 -50.19 -118.71 81.67
CA THR A 544 -49.78 -119.84 82.53
C THR A 544 -50.49 -119.86 83.89
N ASN A 545 -50.73 -118.70 84.51
CA ASN A 545 -51.46 -118.62 85.79
C ASN A 545 -52.94 -119.04 85.68
N SER A 546 -53.59 -118.82 84.54
CA SER A 546 -54.99 -119.20 84.29
C SER A 546 -55.21 -120.73 84.28
N ILE A 547 -54.24 -121.47 83.77
CA ILE A 547 -54.28 -122.94 83.69
C ILE A 547 -54.15 -123.55 85.09
N LEU A 548 -53.26 -123.00 85.93
CA LEU A 548 -53.00 -123.48 87.29
C LEU A 548 -54.21 -123.35 88.23
N THR A 549 -54.94 -122.23 88.19
CA THR A 549 -56.15 -122.04 89.03
C THR A 549 -57.30 -122.97 88.65
N SER A 550 -57.42 -123.31 87.37
CA SER A 550 -58.46 -124.23 86.87
C SER A 550 -58.34 -125.66 87.42
N ILE A 551 -57.12 -126.14 87.62
CA ILE A 551 -56.85 -127.51 88.12
C ILE A 551 -57.20 -127.66 89.60
N LEU A 552 -56.97 -126.62 90.41
CA LEU A 552 -57.09 -126.67 91.88
C LEU A 552 -58.53 -126.90 92.37
N ILE A 553 -59.52 -126.42 91.61
CA ILE A 553 -60.96 -126.47 91.95
C ILE A 553 -61.53 -127.89 91.81
N ILE A 554 -61.01 -128.69 90.87
CA ILE A 554 -61.54 -130.03 90.59
C ILE A 554 -61.22 -131.01 91.72
N VAL A 555 -60.02 -130.91 92.32
CA VAL A 555 -59.53 -131.84 93.35
C VAL A 555 -60.28 -131.69 94.68
N THR A 556 -60.64 -130.46 95.06
CA THR A 556 -61.31 -130.17 96.34
C THR A 556 -62.74 -130.71 96.41
N ILE A 557 -63.47 -130.70 95.29
CA ILE A 557 -64.87 -131.17 95.23
C ILE A 557 -64.97 -132.70 95.41
N ALA A 558 -64.01 -133.47 94.86
CA ALA A 558 -64.05 -134.92 94.90
C ALA A 558 -63.90 -135.52 96.32
N ILE A 559 -63.10 -134.88 97.18
CA ILE A 559 -62.76 -135.42 98.51
C ILE A 559 -63.92 -135.22 99.51
N ALA A 560 -64.66 -134.11 99.40
CA ALA A 560 -65.77 -133.80 100.30
C ALA A 560 -66.96 -134.79 100.17
N ALA A 561 -67.17 -135.37 99.00
CA ALA A 561 -68.28 -136.29 98.72
C ALA A 561 -68.13 -137.68 99.37
N LEU A 562 -66.91 -138.14 99.62
CA LEU A 562 -66.65 -139.47 100.20
C LEU A 562 -66.77 -139.48 101.74
N LEU A 563 -66.45 -138.36 102.41
CA LEU A 563 -66.46 -138.26 103.87
C LEU A 563 -67.88 -138.23 104.48
N THR A 564 -68.89 -137.79 103.73
CA THR A 564 -70.26 -137.59 104.24
C THR A 564 -71.09 -138.87 104.38
N LEU A 565 -70.72 -139.97 103.72
CA LEU A 565 -71.49 -141.22 103.74
C LEU A 565 -71.15 -142.18 104.90
N TYR A 566 -69.92 -142.15 105.43
CA TYR A 566 -69.44 -143.19 106.36
C TYR A 566 -69.76 -142.94 107.85
N ILE A 567 -70.03 -141.70 108.25
CA ILE A 567 -70.01 -141.29 109.68
C ILE A 567 -71.38 -141.51 110.39
N LYS A 568 -72.37 -142.14 109.73
CA LYS A 568 -73.75 -142.26 110.28
C LYS A 568 -73.95 -143.32 111.39
N SER A 569 -72.90 -144.01 111.88
CA SER A 569 -73.08 -145.06 112.90
C SER A 569 -71.92 -145.31 113.88
N ARG A 570 -71.71 -144.39 114.85
CA ARG A 570 -71.48 -144.71 116.29
C ARG A 570 -71.48 -143.44 117.16
N LYS A 571 -71.72 -143.60 118.47
CA LYS A 571 -71.86 -142.51 119.46
C LYS A 571 -70.60 -142.40 120.34
N VAL A 572 -70.28 -141.19 120.84
CA VAL A 572 -70.01 -140.86 122.27
C VAL A 572 -69.70 -139.33 122.41
N LYS A 573 -69.67 -138.82 123.66
CA LYS A 573 -69.55 -137.41 124.11
C LYS A 573 -68.07 -136.99 124.36
N PRO A 574 -67.76 -135.86 125.04
CA PRO A 574 -67.79 -134.43 124.62
C PRO A 574 -66.40 -133.73 124.83
N LEU A 575 -66.28 -132.39 124.61
CA LEU A 575 -65.46 -131.37 125.35
C LEU A 575 -65.30 -130.03 124.55
N PRO A 576 -64.80 -128.90 125.15
CA PRO A 576 -64.66 -127.55 124.55
C PRO A 576 -63.14 -127.17 124.35
N PRO A 577 -62.65 -125.90 124.35
CA PRO A 577 -63.23 -124.56 124.06
C PRO A 577 -62.44 -123.77 122.94
N PRO A 578 -62.83 -122.53 122.56
CA PRO A 578 -62.14 -121.72 121.54
C PRO A 578 -61.34 -120.49 122.09
N PRO A 579 -60.19 -120.13 121.47
CA PRO A 579 -59.53 -118.82 121.64
C PRO A 579 -59.35 -118.13 120.22
N PRO A 580 -58.39 -117.21 119.91
CA PRO A 580 -58.70 -115.97 119.15
C PRO A 580 -57.91 -115.81 117.80
N HIS A 581 -57.55 -114.56 117.42
CA HIS A 581 -56.78 -114.11 116.22
C HIS A 581 -57.60 -113.88 114.94
N GLN A 582 -57.20 -113.05 113.95
CA GLN A 582 -56.54 -111.72 113.89
C GLN A 582 -56.45 -111.34 112.39
N TYR A 583 -56.39 -110.04 112.03
CA TYR A 583 -56.00 -109.60 110.69
C TYR A 583 -55.24 -108.25 110.76
N LEU A 584 -54.23 -108.06 109.90
CA LEU A 584 -53.46 -106.82 109.75
C LEU A 584 -53.06 -106.57 108.28
N LEU A 585 -53.19 -105.30 107.88
CA LEU A 585 -52.51 -104.44 106.88
C LEU A 585 -51.52 -105.06 105.84
N ASN A 586 -51.34 -104.52 104.62
CA ASN A 586 -50.90 -103.13 104.31
C ASN A 586 -51.13 -102.65 102.85
N LEU A 587 -51.11 -101.30 102.67
CA LEU A 587 -50.76 -100.37 101.53
C LEU A 587 -50.42 -100.91 100.09
N ARG A 588 -50.48 -100.17 98.95
CA ARG A 588 -50.66 -98.72 98.53
C ARG A 588 -51.17 -98.70 97.05
N LEU A 589 -52.18 -97.92 96.63
CA LEU A 589 -52.24 -96.53 96.07
C LEU A 589 -51.62 -96.25 94.66
N THR A 590 -52.28 -95.36 93.89
CA THR A 590 -52.14 -95.15 92.42
C THR A 590 -52.62 -93.75 91.92
N PHE A 591 -52.24 -93.34 90.69
CA PHE A 591 -52.73 -92.18 89.87
C PHE A 591 -52.44 -90.74 90.42
N SER A 592 -52.33 -89.62 89.66
CA SER A 592 -52.23 -89.26 88.21
C SER A 592 -51.75 -87.76 88.08
N HIS A 593 -51.82 -86.92 87.01
CA HIS A 593 -52.46 -86.92 85.66
C HIS A 593 -51.67 -86.00 84.63
N GLU A 594 -52.32 -85.09 83.89
CA GLU A 594 -51.83 -84.14 82.85
C GLU A 594 -50.87 -83.01 83.35
N VAL A 595 -50.02 -82.29 82.58
CA VAL A 595 -50.00 -81.83 81.15
C VAL A 595 -50.98 -80.62 80.94
N ILE A 596 -50.82 -79.60 80.06
CA ILE A 596 -50.06 -79.28 78.82
C ILE A 596 -49.27 -77.95 78.99
N SER A 597 -48.44 -77.55 78.00
CA SER A 597 -47.89 -76.18 77.80
C SER A 597 -48.06 -75.73 76.34
#